data_AF-A0A9R1VPH2-F1
#
_entry.id   AF-A0A9R1VPH2-F1
#
_cell.length_a   1.000
_cell.length_b   1.000
_cell.length_c   1.000
_cell.angle_alpha   90.00
_cell.angle_beta   90.00
_cell.angle_gamma   90.00
#
_symmetry.space_group_name_H-M   'P 1'
#
loop_
_entity.id
_entity.type
_entity.pdbx_description
1 polymer ?
#
loop_
_entity_poly.entity_id
_entity_poly.type
_entity_poly.pdbx_seq_one_letter_code
_entity_poly.pdbx_strand_id
1 'polypeptide(L)'
;MEFRAGCVVRYLIVSSFVASGYGVTFSSLHKTVVLSASSPKGHGSLSLSLSLSLSLSLSLSLSLSLSLSLTHTHTHLLGVSACSPNLAVLTAGEDELTITWAFNETFPAGIDSSYKTIKVKLCYAPVSQKNRPWRKTVDELNKDKTCQHKIVERPYTPSNNSFTWRIERDVPSASFFVRAYALDSQQVQVAYGQNTDATKVTDLFHVEAITGRHVSIDVASICFSAFSIVSLVGFFYMEKRKAKVVQDK
;
A
#
# COMPACT_ATOMS: atom_id res chain seq x y z
N MET A 1 -3.23 3.85 -49.23
CA MET A 1 -4.33 3.10 -49.88
C MET A 1 -4.40 1.76 -49.16
N GLU A 2 -5.43 1.48 -48.36
CA GLU A 2 -6.86 1.32 -48.70
C GLU A 2 -7.15 0.00 -49.45
N PHE A 3 -8.24 -0.74 -49.20
CA PHE A 3 -9.10 -0.89 -48.01
C PHE A 3 -10.09 -2.05 -48.30
N ARG A 4 -10.46 -2.87 -47.28
CA ARG A 4 -11.70 -3.71 -47.27
C ARG A 4 -11.79 -4.79 -48.39
N ALA A 5 -12.87 -5.56 -48.53
CA ALA A 5 -13.62 -6.42 -47.58
C ALA A 5 -14.72 -7.22 -48.34
N GLY A 6 -15.43 -8.13 -47.66
CA GLY A 6 -16.57 -8.90 -48.23
C GLY A 6 -16.14 -10.30 -48.70
N CYS A 7 -16.55 -11.44 -48.13
CA CYS A 7 -17.59 -11.76 -47.13
C CYS A 7 -19.05 -11.74 -47.61
N VAL A 8 -19.45 -12.83 -48.30
CA VAL A 8 -20.83 -13.30 -48.56
C VAL A 8 -20.74 -14.85 -48.51
N VAL A 9 -21.27 -15.66 -47.57
CA VAL A 9 -22.42 -15.60 -46.62
C VAL A 9 -23.76 -15.79 -47.35
N ARG A 10 -24.72 -16.67 -47.04
CA ARG A 10 -25.08 -17.47 -45.84
C ARG A 10 -25.37 -18.93 -46.30
N TYR A 11 -26.24 -19.82 -45.77
CA TYR A 11 -27.25 -19.93 -44.69
C TYR A 11 -27.34 -21.44 -44.31
N LEU A 12 -28.18 -21.99 -43.41
CA LEU A 12 -29.23 -21.46 -42.52
C LEU A 12 -28.64 -21.27 -41.08
N ILE A 13 -29.30 -20.98 -39.94
CA ILE A 13 -30.70 -20.97 -39.45
C ILE A 13 -31.29 -22.36 -39.04
N VAL A 14 -32.01 -22.55 -37.92
CA VAL A 14 -32.02 -21.91 -36.56
C VAL A 14 -32.92 -22.78 -35.62
N SER A 15 -32.84 -22.79 -34.28
CA SER A 15 -31.89 -22.17 -33.33
C SER A 15 -31.14 -23.24 -32.51
N SER A 16 -31.17 -23.44 -31.17
CA SER A 16 -31.86 -22.87 -29.99
C SER A 16 -30.98 -23.08 -28.74
N PHE A 17 -31.11 -22.40 -27.58
CA PHE A 17 -32.09 -21.38 -27.17
C PHE A 17 -31.40 -20.24 -26.36
N VAL A 18 -31.68 -20.06 -25.05
CA VAL A 18 -31.35 -18.88 -24.22
C VAL A 18 -31.16 -19.26 -22.74
N ALA A 19 -30.04 -18.82 -22.12
CA ALA A 19 -29.99 -18.07 -20.84
C ALA A 19 -28.53 -17.64 -20.53
N SER A 20 -28.35 -16.55 -19.78
CA SER A 20 -27.04 -16.02 -19.35
C SER A 20 -27.03 -15.80 -17.83
N GLY A 21 -25.84 -15.75 -17.21
CA GLY A 21 -25.69 -15.56 -15.77
C GLY A 21 -24.29 -15.10 -15.35
N TYR A 22 -24.10 -13.78 -15.26
CA TYR A 22 -23.10 -13.19 -14.36
C TYR A 22 -23.77 -12.94 -13.00
N GLY A 23 -23.06 -13.18 -11.89
CA GLY A 23 -23.56 -12.96 -10.53
C GLY A 23 -22.41 -12.76 -9.54
N VAL A 24 -22.66 -11.98 -8.48
CA VAL A 24 -21.62 -11.48 -7.56
C VAL A 24 -21.96 -11.79 -6.10
N THR A 25 -20.90 -12.00 -5.29
CA THR A 25 -20.78 -11.79 -3.83
C THR A 25 -22.04 -11.62 -2.96
N PHE A 26 -22.17 -12.39 -1.87
CA PHE A 26 -21.79 -11.95 -0.50
C PHE A 26 -22.11 -12.97 0.61
N SER A 27 -21.45 -12.78 1.76
CA SER A 27 -21.91 -13.00 3.15
C SER A 27 -22.59 -14.31 3.62
N SER A 28 -21.86 -14.97 4.54
CA SER A 28 -22.34 -15.33 5.90
C SER A 28 -23.35 -16.50 6.07
N LEU A 29 -23.64 -16.78 7.35
CA LEU A 29 -24.60 -17.73 7.91
C LEU A 29 -24.41 -19.23 7.63
N HIS A 30 -23.55 -19.85 8.43
CA HIS A 30 -23.93 -20.91 9.38
C HIS A 30 -25.28 -21.66 9.12
N LYS A 31 -25.27 -22.75 8.32
CA LYS A 31 -25.99 -23.99 8.66
C LYS A 31 -25.65 -25.22 7.80
N THR A 32 -25.59 -26.33 8.51
CA THR A 32 -25.60 -27.73 8.08
C THR A 32 -26.50 -28.06 6.88
N VAL A 33 -25.93 -28.73 5.87
CA VAL A 33 -26.64 -29.72 5.04
C VAL A 33 -25.77 -30.96 4.94
N VAL A 34 -26.24 -32.11 5.43
CA VAL A 34 -25.58 -33.40 5.27
C VAL A 34 -26.13 -34.06 4.01
N LEU A 35 -25.30 -34.22 2.99
CA LEU A 35 -25.66 -34.98 1.79
C LEU A 35 -25.30 -36.45 1.97
N SER A 36 -26.30 -37.25 2.32
CA SER A 36 -26.20 -38.71 2.33
C SER A 36 -26.75 -39.26 1.01
N ALA A 37 -25.90 -39.93 0.24
CA ALA A 37 -26.27 -40.59 -1.01
C ALA A 37 -25.81 -42.05 -0.96
N SER A 38 -26.75 -42.98 -0.81
CA SER A 38 -26.50 -44.41 -0.85
C SER A 38 -26.95 -44.99 -2.20
N SER A 39 -26.18 -45.94 -2.74
CA SER A 39 -26.56 -46.73 -3.91
C SER A 39 -26.01 -48.15 -3.76
N PRO A 40 -26.85 -49.20 -3.85
CA PRO A 40 -26.44 -50.56 -3.47
C PRO A 40 -25.96 -51.40 -4.66
N LYS A 41 -24.69 -51.78 -4.64
CA LYS A 41 -24.15 -53.13 -4.97
C LYS A 41 -22.64 -53.14 -4.69
N GLY A 42 -22.18 -54.16 -3.97
CA GLY A 42 -20.77 -54.24 -3.54
C GLY A 42 -19.95 -55.23 -4.37
N HIS A 43 -18.64 -55.01 -4.42
CA HIS A 43 -17.58 -56.02 -4.44
C HIS A 43 -16.23 -55.32 -4.20
N GLY A 44 -15.25 -55.98 -3.57
CA GLY A 44 -13.86 -55.50 -3.44
C GLY A 44 -13.42 -55.11 -2.04
N SER A 45 -12.88 -56.07 -1.28
CA SER A 45 -12.33 -55.91 0.08
C SER A 45 -10.92 -55.27 0.11
N LEU A 46 -10.63 -54.35 -0.81
CA LEU A 46 -9.32 -53.68 -0.96
C LEU A 46 -9.40 -52.15 -0.95
N SER A 47 -10.61 -51.57 -0.89
CA SER A 47 -10.83 -50.12 -0.89
C SER A 47 -10.68 -49.46 0.49
N LEU A 48 -11.03 -50.18 1.58
CA LEU A 48 -11.12 -49.59 2.93
C LEU A 48 -9.78 -49.00 3.41
N SER A 49 -8.68 -49.76 3.34
CA SER A 49 -7.35 -49.29 3.78
C SER A 49 -6.87 -48.06 2.98
N LEU A 50 -7.08 -48.06 1.68
CA LEU A 50 -6.71 -46.93 0.81
C LEU A 50 -7.59 -45.70 1.10
N SER A 51 -8.89 -45.88 1.33
CA SER A 51 -9.80 -44.78 1.71
C SER A 51 -9.49 -44.21 3.09
N LEU A 52 -9.04 -45.04 4.05
CA LEU A 52 -8.71 -44.61 5.41
C LEU A 52 -7.38 -43.85 5.46
N SER A 53 -6.37 -44.30 4.72
CA SER A 53 -5.11 -43.57 4.56
C SER A 53 -5.31 -42.26 3.79
N LEU A 54 -6.10 -42.26 2.71
CA LEU A 54 -6.38 -41.05 1.94
C LEU A 54 -7.17 -40.02 2.76
N SER A 55 -8.24 -40.42 3.47
CA SER A 55 -9.01 -39.50 4.33
C SER A 55 -8.18 -38.99 5.52
N LEU A 56 -7.32 -39.81 6.13
CA LEU A 56 -6.43 -39.36 7.20
C LEU A 56 -5.40 -38.34 6.68
N SER A 57 -4.77 -38.60 5.54
CA SER A 57 -3.84 -37.64 4.90
C SER A 57 -4.53 -36.33 4.49
N LEU A 58 -5.77 -36.41 3.97
CA LEU A 58 -6.56 -35.25 3.59
C LEU A 58 -6.95 -34.43 4.84
N SER A 59 -7.41 -35.07 5.92
CA SER A 59 -7.72 -34.38 7.18
C SER A 59 -6.50 -33.74 7.84
N LEU A 60 -5.33 -34.40 7.78
CA LEU A 60 -4.09 -33.84 8.30
C LEU A 60 -3.64 -32.64 7.46
N SER A 61 -3.70 -32.74 6.13
CA SER A 61 -3.39 -31.62 5.22
C SER A 61 -4.37 -30.45 5.39
N LEU A 62 -5.66 -30.73 5.62
CA LEU A 62 -6.68 -29.71 5.86
C LEU A 62 -6.44 -29.01 7.20
N SER A 63 -6.16 -29.76 8.28
CA SER A 63 -5.82 -29.19 9.60
C SER A 63 -4.54 -28.36 9.56
N LEU A 64 -3.51 -28.81 8.83
CA LEU A 64 -2.27 -28.06 8.62
C LEU A 64 -2.55 -26.79 7.82
N SER A 65 -3.30 -26.87 6.72
CA SER A 65 -3.71 -25.69 5.94
C SER A 65 -4.56 -24.71 6.73
N LEU A 66 -5.40 -25.19 7.64
CA LEU A 66 -6.24 -24.36 8.51
C LEU A 66 -5.40 -23.65 9.57
N SER A 67 -4.44 -24.34 10.19
CA SER A 67 -3.47 -23.72 11.11
C SER A 67 -2.58 -22.68 10.41
N LEU A 68 -2.15 -22.94 9.17
CA LEU A 68 -1.33 -22.04 8.38
C LEU A 68 -2.12 -20.83 7.84
N SER A 69 -3.43 -21.00 7.60
CA SER A 69 -4.36 -19.92 7.26
C SER A 69 -4.69 -19.05 8.47
N LEU A 70 -4.77 -19.65 9.67
CA LEU A 70 -5.01 -18.94 10.93
C LEU A 70 -3.82 -18.02 11.32
N THR A 71 -2.63 -18.28 10.79
CA THR A 71 -1.40 -17.51 11.09
C THR A 71 -1.13 -16.29 10.19
N HIS A 72 -2.09 -15.81 9.38
CA HIS A 72 -1.86 -14.59 8.57
C HIS A 72 -2.97 -13.52 8.51
N THR A 73 -4.07 -13.68 9.24
CA THR A 73 -4.97 -12.54 9.54
C THR A 73 -4.44 -11.76 10.74
N HIS A 74 -3.46 -10.88 10.53
CA HIS A 74 -3.00 -9.96 11.59
C HIS A 74 -4.15 -9.04 12.02
N THR A 75 -4.75 -9.33 13.17
CA THR A 75 -5.85 -8.57 13.75
C THR A 75 -5.41 -7.16 14.16
N HIS A 76 -6.29 -6.17 13.97
CA HIS A 76 -6.09 -4.77 14.36
C HIS A 76 -6.21 -4.63 15.89
N LEU A 77 -5.18 -5.07 16.62
CA LEU A 77 -5.19 -5.17 18.10
C LEU A 77 -4.73 -3.89 18.81
N LEU A 78 -4.11 -2.96 18.09
CA LEU A 78 -3.71 -1.65 18.60
C LEU A 78 -4.65 -0.56 18.07
N GLY A 79 -5.18 0.27 18.99
CA GLY A 79 -5.71 1.57 18.62
C GLY A 79 -4.55 2.50 18.29
N VAL A 80 -4.58 3.15 17.13
CA VAL A 80 -3.56 4.10 16.68
C VAL A 80 -4.29 5.35 16.19
N SER A 81 -3.90 6.52 16.69
CA SER A 81 -4.38 7.79 16.17
C SER A 81 -3.22 8.70 15.75
N ALA A 82 -3.45 9.51 14.72
CA ALA A 82 -2.51 10.51 14.25
C ALA A 82 -3.22 11.85 14.09
N CYS A 83 -2.74 12.88 14.80
CA CYS A 83 -3.34 14.20 14.84
C CYS A 83 -2.25 15.29 14.69
N SER A 84 -2.51 16.29 13.86
CA SER A 84 -1.73 17.53 13.83
C SER A 84 -2.59 18.68 14.34
N PRO A 85 -2.08 19.55 15.23
CA PRO A 85 -2.84 20.69 15.74
C PRO A 85 -2.97 21.83 14.72
N ASN A 86 -2.11 21.89 13.69
CA ASN A 86 -1.89 23.12 12.93
C ASN A 86 -2.54 23.15 11.53
N LEU A 87 -2.58 22.03 10.80
CA LEU A 87 -3.12 22.02 9.42
C LEU A 87 -3.47 20.61 8.91
N ALA A 88 -4.29 20.53 7.85
CA ALA A 88 -4.64 19.28 7.16
C ALA A 88 -3.60 18.82 6.11
N VAL A 89 -2.64 19.68 5.79
CA VAL A 89 -1.49 19.43 4.90
C VAL A 89 -0.23 19.76 5.69
N LEU A 90 0.74 18.85 5.73
CA LEU A 90 1.89 18.94 6.61
C LEU A 90 3.20 19.07 5.82
N THR A 91 4.06 20.00 6.22
CA THR A 91 5.30 20.33 5.54
C THR A 91 6.46 19.50 6.09
N ALA A 92 7.06 18.65 5.24
CA ALA A 92 8.22 17.86 5.63
C ALA A 92 9.37 18.74 6.14
N GLY A 93 9.99 18.35 7.25
CA GLY A 93 11.08 19.09 7.88
C GLY A 93 10.68 20.31 8.70
N GLU A 94 9.41 20.72 8.72
CA GLU A 94 8.92 21.86 9.48
C GLU A 94 7.81 21.46 10.47
N ASP A 95 6.75 20.81 9.98
CA ASP A 95 5.60 20.43 10.80
C ASP A 95 5.82 19.19 11.68
N GLU A 96 5.06 19.13 12.78
CA GLU A 96 5.05 18.02 13.73
C GLU A 96 3.69 17.29 13.75
N LEU A 97 3.75 15.97 13.82
CA LEU A 97 2.61 15.07 13.90
C LEU A 97 2.58 14.42 15.28
N THR A 98 1.49 14.58 16.03
CA THR A 98 1.29 13.86 17.30
C THR A 98 0.66 12.51 17.00
N ILE A 99 1.35 11.44 17.37
CA ILE A 99 0.89 10.06 17.19
C ILE A 99 0.63 9.47 18.57
N THR A 100 -0.53 8.85 18.73
CA THR A 100 -0.89 8.11 19.94
C THR A 100 -1.18 6.65 19.62
N TRP A 101 -0.86 5.76 20.56
CA TRP A 101 -1.24 4.35 20.46
C TRP A 101 -1.54 3.73 21.83
N ALA A 102 -2.48 2.81 21.83
CA ALA A 102 -2.87 2.02 23.00
C ALA A 102 -3.28 0.60 22.56
N PHE A 103 -3.20 -0.35 23.48
CA PHE A 103 -3.88 -1.63 23.31
C PHE A 103 -5.40 -1.41 23.34
N ASN A 104 -6.15 -2.10 22.48
CA ASN A 104 -7.61 -1.98 22.47
C ASN A 104 -8.23 -2.98 23.47
N GLU A 105 -8.67 -2.49 24.63
CA GLU A 105 -9.28 -3.27 25.72
C GLU A 105 -10.58 -4.01 25.34
N THR A 106 -11.10 -3.80 24.12
CA THR A 106 -12.16 -4.65 23.53
C THR A 106 -11.70 -6.11 23.33
N PHE A 107 -10.38 -6.35 23.24
CA PHE A 107 -9.80 -7.70 23.13
C PHE A 107 -9.42 -8.26 24.51
N PRO A 108 -9.55 -9.58 24.74
CA PRO A 108 -9.25 -10.17 26.04
C PRO A 108 -7.77 -10.02 26.41
N ALA A 109 -7.52 -9.66 27.66
CA ALA A 109 -6.19 -9.41 28.20
C ALA A 109 -5.28 -10.66 28.09
N GLY A 110 -3.99 -10.44 27.80
CA GLY A 110 -2.98 -11.50 27.69
C GLY A 110 -2.60 -11.89 26.26
N ILE A 111 -3.34 -11.46 25.23
CA ILE A 111 -2.88 -11.56 23.82
C ILE A 111 -1.57 -10.78 23.61
N ASP A 112 -1.46 -9.64 24.30
CA ASP A 112 -0.31 -8.74 24.31
C ASP A 112 0.89 -9.24 25.13
N SER A 113 0.77 -10.39 25.82
CA SER A 113 1.88 -11.03 26.54
C SER A 113 3.09 -11.32 25.64
N SER A 114 2.84 -11.52 24.34
CA SER A 114 3.87 -11.69 23.30
C SER A 114 4.62 -10.39 22.97
N TYR A 115 4.01 -9.22 23.17
CA TYR A 115 4.55 -7.93 22.71
C TYR A 115 5.71 -7.45 23.58
N LYS A 116 6.77 -6.95 22.96
CA LYS A 116 7.98 -6.44 23.63
C LYS A 116 8.40 -5.08 23.09
N THR A 117 8.18 -4.80 21.80
CA THR A 117 8.52 -3.54 21.15
C THR A 117 7.37 -3.06 20.27
N ILE A 118 7.05 -1.76 20.32
CA ILE A 118 6.20 -1.11 19.33
C ILE A 118 7.09 -0.37 18.32
N LYS A 119 6.84 -0.63 17.04
CA LYS A 119 7.54 -0.03 15.89
C LYS A 119 6.51 0.71 15.03
N VAL A 120 6.52 2.03 15.05
CA VAL A 120 5.57 2.88 14.30
C VAL A 120 6.20 3.28 12.96
N LYS A 121 5.44 3.14 11.87
CA LYS A 121 5.87 3.49 10.51
C LYS A 121 4.86 4.39 9.80
N LEU A 122 5.36 5.21 8.89
CA LEU A 122 4.56 5.99 7.93
C LEU A 122 4.26 5.14 6.70
N CYS A 123 3.01 5.15 6.23
CA CYS A 123 2.48 4.24 5.22
C CYS A 123 1.76 4.99 4.09
N TYR A 124 2.07 4.68 2.83
CA TYR A 124 1.44 5.34 1.67
C TYR A 124 -0.04 4.97 1.50
N ALA A 125 -0.93 5.96 1.49
CA ALA A 125 -2.35 5.76 1.16
C ALA A 125 -2.53 5.21 -0.27
N PRO A 126 -3.61 4.47 -0.59
CA PRO A 126 -3.80 3.86 -1.91
C PRO A 126 -3.72 4.84 -3.09
N VAL A 127 -4.24 6.07 -2.89
CA VAL A 127 -4.13 7.18 -3.85
C VAL A 127 -2.68 7.49 -4.25
N SER A 128 -1.74 7.33 -3.32
CA SER A 128 -0.30 7.57 -3.47
C SER A 128 0.48 6.37 -4.05
N GLN A 129 -0.17 5.22 -4.24
CA GLN A 129 0.42 3.97 -4.76
C GLN A 129 0.20 3.78 -6.28
N LYS A 130 -0.74 4.52 -6.90
CA LYS A 130 -1.08 4.38 -8.32
C LYS A 130 0.15 4.58 -9.22
N ASN A 131 0.45 3.59 -10.06
CA ASN A 131 1.62 3.54 -10.94
C ASN A 131 2.98 3.62 -10.19
N ARG A 132 3.03 3.23 -8.90
CA ARG A 132 4.25 3.22 -8.07
C ARG A 132 4.50 1.81 -7.46
N PRO A 133 5.00 0.82 -8.22
CA PRO A 133 5.17 -0.56 -7.74
C PRO A 133 6.01 -0.71 -6.46
N TRP A 134 6.92 0.23 -6.21
CA TRP A 134 7.74 0.27 -5.00
C TRP A 134 6.99 0.72 -3.74
N ARG A 135 5.72 1.15 -3.84
CA ARG A 135 4.85 1.55 -2.72
C ARG A 135 3.66 0.59 -2.51
N LYS A 136 3.60 -0.52 -3.26
CA LYS A 136 2.43 -1.40 -3.35
C LYS A 136 2.13 -2.12 -2.02
N THR A 137 0.88 -2.10 -1.59
CA THR A 137 0.34 -3.01 -0.55
C THR A 137 0.43 -4.47 -0.97
N VAL A 138 0.85 -5.31 -0.02
CA VAL A 138 0.73 -6.78 -0.04
C VAL A 138 0.22 -7.20 1.34
N ASP A 139 -0.66 -8.19 1.41
CA ASP A 139 -1.27 -8.63 2.69
C ASP A 139 -0.28 -9.42 3.56
N GLU A 140 0.70 -10.06 2.92
CA GLU A 140 1.91 -10.55 3.59
C GLU A 140 2.75 -9.38 4.11
N LEU A 141 2.72 -9.15 5.42
CA LEU A 141 3.37 -8.04 6.11
C LEU A 141 4.90 -7.95 5.88
N ASN A 142 5.54 -9.10 5.62
CA ASN A 142 6.97 -9.20 5.28
C ASN A 142 7.28 -8.79 3.83
N LYS A 143 6.26 -8.70 2.96
CA LYS A 143 6.34 -8.25 1.56
C LYS A 143 5.68 -6.88 1.34
N ASP A 144 4.98 -6.33 2.34
CA ASP A 144 4.27 -5.05 2.25
C ASP A 144 5.25 -3.87 2.08
N LYS A 145 5.23 -3.26 0.89
CA LYS A 145 6.05 -2.06 0.58
C LYS A 145 5.33 -0.76 0.88
N THR A 146 4.15 -0.79 1.51
CA THR A 146 3.39 0.42 1.85
C THR A 146 4.10 1.28 2.91
N CYS A 147 4.74 0.64 3.89
CA CYS A 147 5.22 1.30 5.12
C CYS A 147 6.76 1.34 5.18
N GLN A 148 7.35 2.40 4.65
CA GLN A 148 8.80 2.50 4.41
C GLN A 148 9.54 3.28 5.50
N HIS A 149 8.99 4.42 5.92
CA HIS A 149 9.65 5.32 6.88
C HIS A 149 9.34 4.88 8.32
N LYS A 150 10.38 4.76 9.15
CA LYS A 150 10.25 4.46 10.58
C LYS A 150 10.08 5.78 11.34
N ILE A 151 9.01 5.91 12.12
CA ILE A 151 8.73 7.09 12.92
C ILE A 151 9.32 6.96 14.32
N VAL A 152 9.03 5.85 15.01
CA VAL A 152 9.53 5.59 16.36
C VAL A 152 9.58 4.10 16.66
N GLU A 153 10.48 3.71 17.56
CA GLU A 153 10.60 2.36 18.08
C GLU A 153 10.85 2.44 19.59
N ARG A 154 9.97 1.83 20.38
CA ARG A 154 9.95 1.91 21.85
C ARG A 154 9.54 0.56 22.45
N PRO A 155 9.91 0.27 23.72
CA PRO A 155 9.33 -0.85 24.46
C PRO A 155 7.78 -0.80 24.45
N TYR A 156 7.13 -1.96 24.49
CA TYR A 156 5.67 -2.02 24.59
C TYR A 156 5.20 -1.63 26.00
N THR A 157 4.19 -0.77 26.05
CA THR A 157 3.36 -0.45 27.21
C THR A 157 1.90 -0.40 26.75
N PRO A 158 0.93 -0.85 27.56
CA PRO A 158 -0.45 -1.05 27.08
C PRO A 158 -1.23 0.26 26.87
N SER A 159 -0.96 1.31 27.66
CA SER A 159 -1.81 2.50 27.74
C SER A 159 -1.05 3.82 27.54
N ASN A 160 -1.75 4.82 27.00
CA ASN A 160 -1.36 6.23 26.95
C ASN A 160 0.02 6.54 26.35
N ASN A 161 0.46 5.82 25.30
CA ASN A 161 1.64 6.25 24.55
C ASN A 161 1.29 7.43 23.65
N SER A 162 2.08 8.50 23.79
CA SER A 162 2.15 9.60 22.82
C SER A 162 3.58 9.80 22.34
N PHE A 163 3.71 10.24 21.09
CA PHE A 163 4.97 10.69 20.51
C PHE A 163 4.70 11.77 19.46
N THR A 164 5.27 12.95 19.69
CA THR A 164 5.36 14.02 18.70
C THR A 164 6.55 13.72 17.78
N TRP A 165 6.29 13.52 16.49
CA TRP A 165 7.32 13.32 15.47
C TRP A 165 7.31 14.50 14.51
N ARG A 166 8.43 15.22 14.44
CA ARG A 166 8.69 16.17 13.36
C ARG A 166 8.92 15.40 12.06
N ILE A 167 8.19 15.73 11.01
CA ILE A 167 8.25 15.01 9.74
C ILE A 167 9.66 15.16 9.15
N GLU A 168 10.28 14.05 8.73
CA GLU A 168 11.64 14.06 8.20
C GLU A 168 11.70 14.59 6.75
N ARG A 169 12.83 15.20 6.38
CA ARG A 169 12.97 15.96 5.10
C ARG A 169 13.00 15.08 3.84
N ASP A 170 13.22 13.78 4.01
CA ASP A 170 13.24 12.77 2.96
C ASP A 170 11.84 12.23 2.63
N VAL A 171 10.83 12.52 3.46
CA VAL A 171 9.44 12.12 3.25
C VAL A 171 8.91 12.80 1.97
N PRO A 172 8.62 12.06 0.90
CA PRO A 172 8.23 12.63 -0.38
C PRO A 172 6.74 12.98 -0.40
N SER A 173 6.36 14.01 -1.17
CA SER A 173 4.96 14.44 -1.27
C SER A 173 4.03 13.30 -1.67
N ALA A 174 3.02 13.06 -0.82
CA ALA A 174 2.03 12.01 -0.92
C ALA A 174 1.01 12.13 0.22
N SER A 175 -0.17 11.50 0.06
CA SER A 175 -1.05 11.22 1.20
C SER A 175 -0.63 9.93 1.91
N PHE A 176 -0.65 9.95 3.25
CA PHE A 176 -0.16 8.91 4.13
C PHE A 176 -1.18 8.54 5.23
N PHE A 177 -0.93 7.41 5.87
CA PHE A 177 -1.51 7.01 7.16
C PHE A 177 -0.41 6.46 8.08
N VAL A 178 -0.68 6.39 9.39
CA VAL A 178 0.24 5.78 10.36
C VAL A 178 -0.20 4.35 10.70
N ARG A 179 0.77 3.44 10.82
CA ARG A 179 0.58 2.07 11.33
C ARG A 179 1.60 1.76 12.43
N ALA A 180 1.14 1.30 13.58
CA ALA A 180 1.96 0.75 14.64
C ALA A 180 2.04 -0.77 14.50
N TYR A 181 3.22 -1.34 14.70
CA TYR A 181 3.48 -2.77 14.67
C TYR A 181 3.91 -3.23 16.06
N ALA A 182 3.32 -4.31 16.56
CA ALA A 182 3.76 -5.00 17.76
C ALA A 182 4.76 -6.10 17.38
N LEU A 183 5.93 -6.07 18.01
CA LEU A 183 7.03 -7.00 17.80
C LEU A 183 7.31 -7.80 19.08
N ASP A 184 7.69 -9.05 18.89
CA ASP A 184 8.09 -9.97 19.96
C ASP A 184 9.57 -9.81 20.37
N SER A 185 10.07 -10.73 21.18
CA SER A 185 11.49 -10.79 21.60
C SER A 185 12.46 -11.14 20.46
N GLN A 186 11.99 -11.70 19.35
CA GLN A 186 12.77 -12.00 18.14
C GLN A 186 12.68 -10.88 17.09
N GLN A 187 12.03 -9.75 17.42
CA GLN A 187 11.71 -8.65 16.50
C GLN A 187 10.79 -9.03 15.32
N VAL A 188 10.07 -10.15 15.44
CA VAL A 188 9.05 -10.57 14.47
C VAL A 188 7.77 -9.76 14.70
N GLN A 189 7.18 -9.26 13.61
CA GLN A 189 5.92 -8.50 13.65
C GLN A 189 4.75 -9.46 13.89
N VAL A 190 4.18 -9.47 15.10
CA VAL A 190 3.09 -10.38 15.50
C VAL A 190 1.71 -9.77 15.30
N ALA A 191 1.54 -8.46 15.49
CA ALA A 191 0.30 -7.74 15.26
C ALA A 191 0.56 -6.31 14.73
N TYR A 192 -0.50 -5.64 14.26
CA TYR A 192 -0.45 -4.22 13.93
C TYR A 192 -1.76 -3.50 14.31
N GLY A 193 -1.72 -2.17 14.27
CA GLY A 193 -2.90 -1.30 14.27
C GLY A 193 -2.64 -0.07 13.38
N GLN A 194 -3.69 0.56 12.86
CA GLN A 194 -3.60 1.69 11.93
C GLN A 194 -4.71 2.71 12.16
N ASN A 195 -4.44 3.98 11.86
CA ASN A 195 -5.39 5.10 12.01
C ASN A 195 -6.56 5.08 11.01
N THR A 196 -6.46 4.30 9.94
CA THR A 196 -7.39 4.30 8.80
C THR A 196 -8.14 2.97 8.70
N ASP A 197 -9.36 3.02 8.16
CA ASP A 197 -10.20 1.87 7.85
C ASP A 197 -9.49 0.79 6.99
N ALA A 198 -10.05 -0.42 6.92
CA ALA A 198 -9.57 -1.50 6.07
C ALA A 198 -9.44 -1.09 4.57
N THR A 199 -10.30 -0.19 4.09
CA THR A 199 -10.22 0.40 2.74
C THR A 199 -9.06 1.39 2.56
N LYS A 200 -8.47 1.89 3.66
CA LYS A 200 -7.39 2.89 3.72
C LYS A 200 -7.73 4.24 3.07
N VAL A 201 -8.99 4.68 3.19
CA VAL A 201 -9.50 5.93 2.59
C VAL A 201 -9.74 7.04 3.64
N THR A 202 -10.04 6.67 4.89
CA THR A 202 -10.32 7.61 5.99
C THR A 202 -9.03 8.07 6.68
N ASP A 203 -9.09 9.21 7.40
CA ASP A 203 -8.06 9.61 8.37
C ASP A 203 -6.63 9.68 7.78
N LEU A 204 -6.58 10.08 6.51
CA LEU A 204 -5.38 10.33 5.73
C LEU A 204 -4.95 11.79 5.85
N PHE A 205 -3.65 12.03 6.00
CA PHE A 205 -3.07 13.37 5.92
C PHE A 205 -2.20 13.49 4.67
N HIS A 206 -2.16 14.68 4.07
CA HIS A 206 -1.22 14.96 2.99
C HIS A 206 0.09 15.50 3.59
N VAL A 207 1.23 14.98 3.11
CA VAL A 207 2.54 15.56 3.38
C VAL A 207 3.03 16.20 2.09
N GLU A 208 3.51 17.44 2.16
CA GLU A 208 4.28 18.08 1.11
C GLU A 208 5.78 17.99 1.44
N ALA A 209 6.58 17.59 0.45
CA ALA A 209 8.03 17.52 0.61
C ALA A 209 8.64 18.92 0.43
N ILE A 210 9.74 19.20 1.12
CA ILE A 210 10.56 20.37 0.81
C ILE A 210 10.96 20.27 -0.66
N THR A 211 10.52 21.23 -1.48
CA THR A 211 10.88 21.23 -2.90
C THR A 211 12.38 21.51 -3.00
N GLY A 212 13.14 20.65 -3.69
CA GLY A 212 14.57 20.87 -3.97
C GLY A 212 14.88 22.14 -4.79
N ARG A 213 13.84 22.85 -5.23
CA ARG A 213 13.88 24.20 -5.79
C ARG A 213 14.16 25.23 -4.68
N HIS A 214 15.37 25.22 -4.15
CA HIS A 214 15.84 26.27 -3.25
C HIS A 214 15.84 27.64 -3.97
N VAL A 215 15.49 28.72 -3.27
CA VAL A 215 15.49 30.09 -3.84
C VAL A 215 16.83 30.44 -4.52
N SER A 216 17.95 29.91 -4.01
CA SER A 216 19.28 30.08 -4.62
C SER A 216 19.41 29.50 -6.04
N ILE A 217 18.68 28.43 -6.40
CA ILE A 217 18.77 27.84 -7.74
C ILE A 217 17.96 28.66 -8.75
N ASP A 218 16.81 29.21 -8.32
CA ASP A 218 16.00 30.14 -9.10
C ASP A 218 16.79 31.43 -9.38
N VAL A 219 17.39 32.04 -8.36
CA VAL A 219 18.22 33.24 -8.51
C VAL A 219 19.41 32.98 -9.44
N ALA A 220 20.11 31.86 -9.27
CA ALA A 220 21.22 31.49 -10.17
C ALA A 220 20.76 31.32 -11.63
N SER A 221 19.62 30.68 -11.86
CA SER A 221 19.02 30.52 -13.20
C SER A 221 18.67 31.86 -13.86
N ILE A 222 18.12 32.80 -13.08
CA ILE A 222 17.83 34.18 -13.54
C ILE A 222 19.14 34.92 -13.89
N CYS A 223 20.17 34.82 -13.06
CA CYS A 223 21.47 35.45 -13.33
C CYS A 223 22.14 34.89 -14.60
N PHE A 224 22.19 33.56 -14.78
CA PHE A 224 22.82 32.95 -15.95
C PHE A 224 22.06 33.21 -17.25
N SER A 225 20.73 33.19 -17.23
CA SER A 225 19.91 33.51 -18.41
C SER A 225 20.05 34.98 -18.83
N ALA A 226 20.04 35.91 -17.87
CA ALA A 226 20.32 37.33 -18.13
C ALA A 226 21.74 37.54 -18.69
N PHE A 227 22.76 36.91 -18.10
CA PHE A 227 24.15 37.00 -18.58
C PHE A 227 24.30 36.48 -20.02
N SER A 228 23.65 35.37 -20.36
CA SER A 228 23.65 34.81 -21.72
C SER A 228 23.13 35.83 -22.74
N ILE A 229 21.98 36.44 -22.49
CA ILE A 229 21.38 37.46 -23.38
C ILE A 229 22.30 38.70 -23.50
N VAL A 230 22.82 39.21 -22.38
CA VAL A 230 23.70 40.38 -22.37
C VAL A 230 25.01 40.10 -23.13
N SER A 231 25.59 38.91 -22.98
CA SER A 231 26.81 38.52 -23.70
C SER A 231 26.61 38.45 -25.21
N LEU A 232 25.48 37.93 -25.68
CA LEU A 232 25.12 37.84 -27.09
C LEU A 232 24.85 39.22 -27.71
N VAL A 233 24.13 40.09 -27.00
CA VAL A 233 23.92 41.49 -27.44
C VAL A 233 25.22 42.27 -27.47
N GLY A 234 26.10 42.07 -26.48
CA GLY A 234 27.46 42.64 -26.44
C GLY A 234 28.31 42.20 -27.63
N PHE A 235 28.27 40.91 -28.00
CA PHE A 235 28.95 40.37 -29.17
C PHE A 235 28.51 41.07 -30.47
N PHE A 236 27.20 41.10 -30.75
CA PHE A 236 26.67 41.78 -31.95
C PHE A 236 26.97 43.30 -31.96
N TYR A 237 27.01 43.95 -30.80
CA TYR A 237 27.42 45.35 -30.71
C TYR A 237 28.90 45.56 -31.06
N MET A 238 29.79 44.66 -30.60
CA MET A 238 31.21 44.68 -30.95
C MET A 238 31.44 44.38 -32.44
N GLU A 239 30.71 43.44 -33.04
CA GLU A 239 30.77 43.21 -34.49
C GLU A 239 30.35 44.45 -35.29
N LYS A 240 29.21 45.08 -34.95
CA LYS A 240 28.78 46.32 -35.61
C LYS A 240 29.76 47.48 -35.45
N ARG A 241 30.51 47.55 -34.33
CA ARG A 241 31.62 48.52 -34.19
C ARG A 241 32.80 48.16 -35.11
N LYS A 242 33.24 46.91 -35.15
CA LYS A 242 34.32 46.46 -36.05
C LYS A 242 34.00 46.71 -37.53
N ALA A 243 32.77 46.40 -37.96
CA ALA A 243 32.33 46.60 -39.34
C ALA A 243 32.40 48.07 -39.79
N LYS A 244 32.09 49.03 -38.91
CA LYS A 244 32.21 50.47 -39.22
C LYS A 244 33.66 50.92 -39.36
N VAL A 245 34.54 50.50 -38.45
CA VAL A 245 35.98 50.84 -38.49
C VAL A 245 36.69 50.30 -39.75
N VAL A 246 36.11 49.30 -40.42
CA VAL A 246 36.58 48.74 -41.71
C VAL A 246 35.95 49.45 -42.93
N GLN A 247 34.96 50.33 -42.75
CA GLN A 247 34.39 51.19 -43.79
C GLN A 247 35.02 52.58 -43.82
N ASP A 248 35.49 53.08 -42.67
CA ASP A 248 36.16 54.38 -42.53
C ASP A 248 37.69 54.34 -42.83
N LYS A 249 38.16 53.35 -43.61
CA LYS A 249 39.60 53.11 -43.87
C LYS A 249 39.88 52.56 -45.27
#